data_AF-A0A349H3Q4-F1
#
_entry.id   AF-A0A349H3Q4-F1
#
_cell.length_a   1.000
_cell.length_b   1.000
_cell.length_c   1.000
_cell.angle_alpha   90.00
_cell.angle_beta   90.00
_cell.angle_gamma   90.00
#
_symmetry.space_group_name_H-M   'P 1'
#
loop_
_entity.id
_entity.type
_entity.pdbx_description
1 polymer ?
#
loop_
_entity_poly.entity_id
_entity_poly.type
_entity_poly.pdbx_seq_one_letter_code
_entity_poly.pdbx_strand_id
1 'polypeptide(L)'
;RSFVASRIAFDRIVAVVEQIKGEFFADFRDRHGDWGLGMVLYLARRRCGLTLSQLGELAGGMAYKTVFAQVKYTEKRLAKDARLQTVYEQCQKQL
;
A
#
# COMPACT_ATOMS: atom_id res chain seq x y z
N ARG A 1 -9.12 -27.29 -11.22
CA ARG A 1 -8.42 -26.12 -11.80
C ARG A 1 -8.97 -24.87 -11.12
N SER A 2 -8.32 -24.39 -10.07
CA SER A 2 -8.79 -23.24 -9.30
C SER A 2 -8.24 -21.96 -9.92
N PHE A 3 -9.12 -21.03 -10.27
CA PHE A 3 -8.77 -19.72 -10.82
C PHE A 3 -7.99 -18.92 -9.77
N VAL A 4 -6.67 -18.85 -9.92
CA VAL A 4 -5.83 -17.92 -9.16
C VAL A 4 -6.06 -16.53 -9.76
N ALA A 5 -6.98 -15.77 -9.18
CA ALA A 5 -7.01 -14.33 -9.40
C ALA A 5 -5.61 -13.79 -9.06
N SER A 6 -4.95 -13.21 -10.06
CA SER A 6 -3.55 -12.79 -10.05
C SER A 6 -3.18 -12.07 -8.74
N ARG A 7 -2.49 -12.76 -7.83
CA ARG A 7 -1.96 -12.15 -6.60
C ARG A 7 -0.73 -11.36 -7.01
N ILE A 8 -0.83 -10.03 -6.93
CA ILE A 8 0.30 -9.16 -7.21
C ILE A 8 1.28 -9.27 -6.05
N ALA A 9 2.58 -9.37 -6.35
CA ALA A 9 3.63 -9.38 -5.33
C ALA A 9 3.71 -8.03 -4.61
N PHE A 10 4.05 -8.04 -3.31
CA PHE A 10 4.20 -6.82 -2.52
C PHE A 10 5.22 -5.86 -3.14
N ASP A 11 6.36 -6.40 -3.60
CA ASP A 11 7.44 -5.61 -4.21
C ASP A 11 6.99 -4.89 -5.49
N ARG A 12 6.05 -5.47 -6.25
CA ARG A 12 5.49 -4.81 -7.43
C ARG A 12 4.64 -3.60 -7.04
N ILE A 13 3.89 -3.69 -5.94
CA ILE A 13 3.11 -2.58 -5.40
C ILE A 13 4.05 -1.48 -4.90
N VAL A 14 5.10 -1.85 -4.18
CA VAL A 14 6.13 -0.93 -3.72
C VAL A 14 6.73 -0.17 -4.91
N ALA A 15 7.21 -0.88 -5.93
CA ALA A 15 7.84 -0.28 -7.11
C ALA A 15 6.92 0.72 -7.84
N VAL A 16 5.62 0.40 -8.00
CA VAL A 16 4.66 1.32 -8.62
C VAL A 16 4.45 2.57 -7.77
N VAL A 17 4.35 2.43 -6.45
CA VAL A 17 4.20 3.58 -5.55
C VAL A 17 5.47 4.44 -5.53
N GLU A 18 6.66 3.83 -5.50
CA GLU A 18 7.94 4.53 -5.61
C GLU A 18 8.03 5.34 -6.91
N GLN A 19 7.65 4.74 -8.04
CA GLN A 19 7.66 5.40 -9.34
C GLN A 19 6.73 6.61 -9.38
N ILE A 20 5.51 6.50 -8.83
CA ILE A 20 4.54 7.60 -8.83
C ILE A 20 4.94 8.69 -7.83
N LYS A 21 5.54 8.29 -6.70
CA LYS A 21 5.97 9.22 -5.66
C LYS A 21 7.28 9.93 -6.02
N GLY A 22 8.17 9.26 -6.76
CA GLY A 22 9.53 9.74 -7.05
C GLY A 22 10.51 9.57 -5.89
N GLU A 23 10.19 8.73 -4.90
CA GLU A 23 11.02 8.47 -3.72
C GLU A 23 11.06 6.96 -3.43
N PHE A 24 12.15 6.47 -2.85
CA PHE A 24 12.25 5.06 -2.47
C PHE A 24 11.45 4.74 -1.20
N PHE A 25 10.90 3.54 -1.14
CA PHE A 25 10.07 3.05 -0.05
C PHE A 25 10.82 3.05 1.28
N ALA A 26 12.10 2.71 1.26
CA ALA A 26 12.97 2.79 2.43
C ALA A 26 13.02 4.21 3.03
N ASP A 27 12.90 5.26 2.20
CA ASP A 27 13.02 6.64 2.65
C ASP A 27 11.71 7.19 3.24
N PHE A 28 10.56 6.66 2.85
CA PHE A 28 9.25 7.16 3.30
C PHE A 28 8.47 6.20 4.19
N ARG A 29 8.84 4.92 4.27
CA ARG A 29 8.13 3.93 5.11
C ARG A 29 8.15 4.30 6.60
N ASP A 30 9.20 4.99 7.06
CA ASP A 30 9.39 5.35 8.47
C ASP A 30 8.87 6.77 8.77
N ARG A 31 8.37 7.50 7.76
CA ARG A 31 7.82 8.85 7.94
C ARG A 31 6.40 8.80 8.48
N HIS A 32 6.18 9.52 9.58
CA HIS A 32 4.86 9.65 10.18
C HIS A 32 3.90 10.43 9.26
N GLY A 33 2.72 9.85 8.99
CA GLY A 33 1.69 10.48 8.17
C GLY A 33 1.94 10.43 6.66
N ASP A 34 2.93 9.67 6.21
CA ASP A 34 3.28 9.54 4.81
C ASP A 34 2.18 8.80 4.02
N TRP A 35 1.75 9.42 2.92
CA TRP A 35 0.69 8.87 2.07
C TRP A 35 1.15 7.62 1.29
N GLY A 36 2.44 7.51 0.97
CA GLY A 36 3.02 6.43 0.18
C GLY A 36 2.97 5.11 0.94
N LEU A 37 3.34 5.11 2.23
CA LEU A 37 3.20 3.93 3.09
C LEU A 37 1.73 3.47 3.16
N GLY A 38 0.83 4.43 3.39
CA GLY A 38 -0.60 4.17 3.42
C GLY A 38 -1.09 3.51 2.12
N MET A 39 -0.65 4.03 0.99
CA MET A 39 -1.01 3.52 -0.35
C MET A 39 -0.52 2.09 -0.58
N VAL A 40 0.75 1.80 -0.24
CA VAL A 40 1.32 0.44 -0.35
C VAL A 40 0.52 -0.55 0.48
N LEU A 41 0.28 -0.24 1.76
CA LEU A 41 -0.46 -1.13 2.66
C LEU A 41 -1.91 -1.32 2.22
N TYR A 42 -2.56 -0.26 1.75
CA TYR A 42 -3.93 -0.31 1.26
C TYR A 42 -4.06 -1.17 -0.01
N LEU A 43 -3.17 -0.99 -0.99
CA LEU A 43 -3.13 -1.79 -2.21
C LEU A 43 -2.78 -3.24 -1.93
N ALA A 44 -1.76 -3.49 -1.11
CA ALA A 44 -1.31 -4.84 -0.77
C ALA A 44 -2.39 -5.63 -0.03
N ARG A 45 -3.14 -4.98 0.87
CA ARG A 45 -4.30 -5.60 1.54
C ARG A 45 -5.37 -6.07 0.56
N ARG A 46 -5.53 -5.39 -0.58
CA ARG A 46 -6.52 -5.70 -1.62
C ARG A 46 -6.01 -6.65 -2.71
N ARG A 47 -4.69 -6.72 -2.95
CA ARG A 47 -4.11 -7.41 -4.12
C ARG A 47 -3.17 -8.58 -3.81
N CYS A 48 -2.48 -8.59 -2.66
CA CYS A 48 -1.49 -9.63 -2.35
C CYS A 48 -2.09 -10.88 -1.69
N GLY A 49 -3.28 -10.77 -1.06
CA GLY A 49 -3.84 -11.86 -0.24
C GLY A 49 -3.05 -12.15 1.04
N LEU A 50 -2.17 -11.24 1.46
CA LEU A 50 -1.36 -11.33 2.68
C LEU A 50 -2.15 -10.90 3.91
N THR A 51 -1.77 -11.45 5.06
CA THR A 51 -2.28 -11.00 6.36
C THR A 51 -1.69 -9.64 6.73
N LEU A 52 -2.39 -8.89 7.59
CA LEU A 52 -1.90 -7.59 8.07
C LEU A 52 -0.56 -7.71 8.84
N SER A 53 -0.33 -8.82 9.54
CA SER A 53 0.96 -9.08 10.22
C SER A 53 2.09 -9.26 9.22
N GLN A 54 1.89 -10.08 8.17
CA GLN A 54 2.87 -10.24 7.09
C GLN A 54 3.15 -8.94 6.34
N LEU A 55 2.11 -8.13 6.10
CA LEU A 55 2.30 -6.80 5.50
C LEU A 55 3.14 -5.89 6.40
N GLY A 56 2.97 -6.00 7.72
CA GLY A 56 3.79 -5.26 8.69
C GLY A 56 5.25 -5.66 8.65
N GLU A 57 5.54 -6.96 8.59
CA GLU A 57 6.90 -7.49 8.43
C GLU A 57 7.56 -6.94 7.17
N LEU A 58 6.89 -7.03 6.02
CA LEU A 58 7.39 -6.53 4.73
C LEU A 58 7.55 -5.01 4.70
N ALA A 59 6.73 -4.27 5.44
CA ALA A 59 6.78 -2.82 5.51
C ALA A 59 7.86 -2.28 6.48
N GLY A 60 8.68 -3.15 7.08
CA GLY A 60 9.74 -2.74 8.02
C GLY A 60 9.49 -3.19 9.47
N GLY A 61 8.78 -4.29 9.69
CA GLY A 61 8.54 -4.84 11.03
C GLY A 61 7.44 -4.12 11.81
N MET A 62 6.47 -3.50 11.13
CA MET A 62 5.36 -2.81 11.79
C MET A 62 4.42 -3.78 12.50
N ALA A 63 3.98 -3.41 13.70
CA ALA A 63 2.97 -4.17 14.42
C ALA A 63 1.64 -4.20 13.66
N TYR A 64 0.93 -5.33 13.72
CA TYR A 64 -0.40 -5.52 13.12
C TYR A 64 -1.36 -4.34 13.34
N LYS A 65 -1.41 -3.82 14.59
CA LYS A 65 -2.33 -2.73 14.96
C LYS A 65 -1.99 -1.44 14.21
N THR A 66 -0.71 -1.15 14.02
CA THR A 66 -0.22 0.00 13.26
C THR A 66 -0.60 -0.12 11.79
N VAL A 67 -0.38 -1.30 11.19
CA VAL A 67 -0.79 -1.58 9.80
C VAL A 67 -2.30 -1.40 9.64
N PHE A 68 -3.10 -1.97 10.54
CA PHE A 68 -4.56 -1.85 10.51
C PHE A 68 -5.00 -0.37 10.60
N ALA A 69 -4.46 0.38 11.55
CA ALA A 69 -4.76 1.79 11.71
C ALA A 69 -4.40 2.61 10.46
N GLN A 70 -3.22 2.36 9.88
CA GLN A 70 -2.76 3.05 8.68
C GLN A 70 -3.63 2.74 7.46
N VAL A 71 -4.03 1.48 7.27
CA VAL A 71 -4.95 1.08 6.18
C VAL A 71 -6.30 1.79 6.35
N LYS A 72 -6.85 1.80 7.57
CA LYS A 72 -8.13 2.48 7.86
C LYS A 72 -8.05 4.00 7.71
N TYR A 73 -6.95 4.59 8.13
CA TYR A 73 -6.69 6.01 7.92
C TYR A 73 -6.62 6.35 6.43
N THR A 74 -5.88 5.55 5.66
CA THR A 74 -5.74 5.73 4.20
C THR A 74 -7.07 5.55 3.47
N GLU A 75 -7.85 4.55 3.83
CA GLU A 75 -9.20 4.31 3.28
C GLU A 75 -10.11 5.55 3.48
N LYS A 76 -10.13 6.10 4.69
CA LYS A 76 -10.90 7.32 4.99
C LYS A 76 -10.37 8.55 4.25
N ARG A 77 -9.06 8.65 4.07
CA ARG A 77 -8.42 9.78 3.38
C ARG A 77 -8.67 9.72 1.87
N LEU A 78 -8.59 8.54 1.26
CA LEU A 78 -8.89 8.33 -0.16
C LEU A 78 -10.29 8.82 -0.54
N ALA A 79 -11.28 8.59 0.33
CA ALA A 79 -12.66 9.03 0.10
C ALA A 79 -12.83 10.57 0.09
N LYS A 80 -11.86 11.34 0.61
CA LYS A 80 -11.95 12.79 0.78
C LYS A 80 -10.92 13.57 -0.03
N ASP A 81 -9.80 12.95 -0.36
CA ASP A 81 -8.65 13.58 -1.00
C ASP A 81 -8.59 13.18 -2.48
N ALA A 82 -9.05 14.09 -3.35
CA ALA A 82 -9.12 13.85 -4.79
C ALA A 82 -7.74 13.55 -5.40
N ARG A 83 -6.67 14.17 -4.88
CA ARG A 83 -5.30 13.90 -5.35
C ARG A 83 -4.87 12.49 -5.00
N LEU A 84 -5.16 12.05 -3.77
CA LEU A 84 -4.84 10.69 -3.35
C LEU A 84 -5.65 9.64 -4.12
N GLN A 85 -6.90 9.96 -4.47
CA GLN A 85 -7.75 9.14 -5.32
C GLN A 85 -7.18 9.00 -6.74
N THR A 86 -6.72 10.10 -7.36
CA THR A 86 -6.04 10.04 -8.66
C THR A 86 -4.78 9.18 -8.61
N VAL A 87 -3.97 9.32 -7.55
CA VAL A 87 -2.77 8.48 -7.36
C VAL A 87 -3.16 7.00 -7.22
N TYR A 88 -4.21 6.70 -6.46
CA TYR A 88 -4.71 5.33 -6.33
C TYR A 88 -5.14 4.74 -7.68
N GLU A 89 -5.88 5.49 -8.49
CA GLU A 89 -6.29 5.07 -9.84
C GLU A 89 -5.08 4.87 -10.77
N GLN A 90 -4.06 5.73 -10.67
CA GLN A 90 -2.81 5.56 -11.40
C GLN A 90 -2.07 4.29 -10.98
N CYS A 91 -1.95 4.03 -9.67
CA CYS A 91 -1.39 2.77 -9.17
C CYS A 91 -2.18 1.58 -9.70
N GLN A 92 -3.52 1.62 -9.67
CA GLN A 92 -4.36 0.53 -10.18
C GLN A 92 -4.18 0.25 -11.67
N LYS A 93 -3.86 1.25 -12.49
CA LYS A 93 -3.62 1.06 -13.94
C LYS A 93 -2.25 0.42 -14.23
N GLN A 94 -1.29 0.55 -13.32
CA GLN A 94 0.08 0.05 -13.48
C GLN A 94 0.32 -1.31 -12.80
N LEU A 95 -0.68 -1.78 -12.04
CA LEU A 95 -0.71 -3.02 -11.26
C LEU A 95 -1.57 -4.10 -11.94
#